data_AF-A0A318SDQ4-F1
#
_entry.id   AF-A0A318SDQ4-F1
#
_cell.length_a   1.000
_cell.length_b   1.000
_cell.length_c   1.000
_cell.angle_alpha   90.00
_cell.angle_beta   90.00
_cell.angle_gamma   90.00
#
_symmetry.space_group_name_H-M   'P 1'
#
loop_
_entity.id
_entity.type
_entity.pdbx_description
1 polymer ?
#
loop_
_entity_poly.entity_id
_entity_poly.type
_entity_poly.pdbx_seq_one_letter_code
_entity_poly.pdbx_strand_id
1 'polypeptide(L)'
;MPITKAEAQGVTRAFVRDYPGALELAYKFREDAAELYGPRAAEVPADMKGGYVPKETMHAGRAYRSRVDVLLQNVENAGDLLMTLRHEVLGHYGANTFAPGEKRALLDGLAAARNESTLKPLWDDVNRRYAGQSLDVRAEEVFALHCEGIEPSQHQVADQVQQRGQQSFTETCIARVRPMQADDLHNIVCMVAQGLRDRSRTQQNFPQFNERFRRDENMEPKKSFHEVVAEKLIEQLKAGTAPWQKPWEPGEPNAYLPMNPSTGKRYKGINAIHLMAQGRSDARWMTYKQAAAVGAQVRKGEKGTPVQYWKFSEEQDKLGDSGRPVLDAKGQPVKETVMLERPRVLFATVFNGEQIDGLPPLQAKKEQTRNAVERAEHILKASGATITHAAGDRAFYRPSTDSITLPERGQFPSSDRYYATALHELGHWTGHP
;
A
#
# COMPACT_ATOMS: atom_id res chain seq x y z
N MET A 1 -12.91 -45.01 7.80
CA MET A 1 -11.47 -45.18 8.10
C MET A 1 -10.79 -43.91 7.61
N PRO A 2 -9.82 -43.36 8.37
CA PRO A 2 -9.05 -42.20 7.92
C PRO A 2 -8.39 -42.47 6.57
N ILE A 3 -8.15 -41.40 5.80
CA ILE A 3 -7.54 -41.52 4.48
C ILE A 3 -6.14 -42.14 4.58
N THR A 4 -5.82 -43.07 3.68
CA THR A 4 -4.47 -43.64 3.65
C THR A 4 -3.47 -42.64 3.09
N LYS A 5 -2.19 -42.78 3.45
CA LYS A 5 -1.12 -41.96 2.87
C LYS A 5 -1.07 -42.00 1.34
N ALA A 6 -1.37 -43.16 0.74
CA ALA A 6 -1.35 -43.33 -0.72
C ALA A 6 -2.49 -42.56 -1.40
N GLU A 7 -3.70 -42.62 -0.83
CA GLU A 7 -4.84 -41.83 -1.28
C GLU A 7 -4.59 -40.33 -1.10
N ALA A 8 -4.04 -39.91 0.05
CA ALA A 8 -3.70 -38.52 0.31
C ALA A 8 -2.70 -37.94 -0.70
N GLN A 9 -1.68 -38.73 -1.06
CA GLN A 9 -0.76 -38.37 -2.13
C GLN A 9 -1.46 -38.28 -3.50
N GLY A 10 -2.39 -39.19 -3.80
CA GLY A 10 -3.20 -39.17 -5.03
C GLY A 10 -4.04 -37.90 -5.15
N VAL A 11 -4.79 -37.56 -4.10
CA VAL A 11 -5.60 -36.34 -4.02
C VAL A 11 -4.72 -35.10 -4.16
N THR A 12 -3.59 -35.05 -3.47
CA THR A 12 -2.66 -33.91 -3.54
C THR A 12 -2.07 -33.74 -4.93
N ARG A 13 -1.72 -34.83 -5.63
CA ARG A 13 -1.26 -34.76 -7.04
C ARG A 13 -2.35 -34.20 -7.96
N ALA A 14 -3.61 -34.59 -7.77
CA ALA A 14 -4.74 -34.05 -8.53
C ALA A 14 -4.94 -32.55 -8.25
N PHE A 15 -4.91 -32.15 -6.98
CA PHE A 15 -4.99 -30.74 -6.57
C PHE A 15 -3.87 -29.90 -7.18
N VAL A 16 -2.62 -30.37 -7.11
CA VAL A 16 -1.46 -29.66 -7.66
C VAL A 16 -1.50 -29.59 -9.19
N ARG A 17 -2.16 -30.53 -9.88
CA ARG A 17 -2.43 -30.43 -11.32
C ARG A 17 -3.38 -29.27 -11.64
N ASP A 18 -4.35 -29.01 -10.76
CA ASP A 18 -5.26 -27.87 -10.89
C ASP A 18 -4.62 -26.54 -10.48
N TYR A 19 -3.65 -26.57 -9.57
CA TYR A 19 -2.89 -25.42 -9.08
C TYR A 19 -1.37 -25.64 -9.18
N PRO A 20 -0.77 -25.61 -10.38
CA PRO A 20 0.65 -25.86 -10.58
C PRO A 20 1.62 -24.98 -9.78
N GLY A 21 1.22 -23.79 -9.31
CA GLY A 21 2.00 -22.94 -8.40
C GLY A 21 2.16 -23.54 -7.00
N ALA A 22 1.34 -24.54 -6.64
CA ALA A 22 1.46 -25.29 -5.41
C ALA A 22 2.61 -26.32 -5.41
N LEU A 23 3.24 -26.59 -6.56
CA LEU A 23 4.46 -27.43 -6.65
C LEU A 23 5.65 -26.87 -5.88
N GLU A 24 5.63 -25.59 -5.54
CA GLU A 24 6.65 -24.94 -4.71
C GLU A 24 6.62 -25.44 -3.26
N LEU A 25 5.50 -26.03 -2.83
CA LEU A 25 5.29 -26.55 -1.48
C LEU A 25 5.78 -27.99 -1.34
N ALA A 26 6.32 -28.31 -0.17
CA ALA A 26 6.48 -29.69 0.27
C ALA A 26 5.21 -30.17 0.98
N TYR A 27 4.80 -31.42 0.79
CA TYR A 27 3.64 -32.00 1.46
C TYR A 27 4.09 -33.12 2.39
N LYS A 28 3.80 -32.99 3.68
CA LYS A 28 4.14 -34.00 4.69
C LYS A 28 2.88 -34.63 5.26
N PHE A 29 2.67 -35.88 4.89
CA PHE A 29 1.64 -36.74 5.48
C PHE A 29 2.25 -37.57 6.60
N ARG A 30 1.63 -37.50 7.78
CA ARG A 30 1.98 -38.27 8.97
C ARG A 30 0.71 -38.74 9.67
N GLU A 31 0.83 -39.81 10.43
CA GLU A 31 -0.35 -40.37 11.10
C GLU A 31 -0.85 -39.42 12.19
N ASP A 32 0.08 -38.90 13.02
CA ASP A 32 -0.25 -38.08 14.19
C ASP A 32 0.65 -36.84 14.35
N ALA A 33 0.34 -36.03 15.37
CA ALA A 33 1.05 -34.81 15.68
C ALA A 33 2.47 -35.04 16.23
N ALA A 34 2.72 -36.20 16.87
CA ALA A 34 4.04 -36.56 17.37
C ALA A 34 5.02 -36.77 16.22
N GLU A 35 4.58 -37.40 15.13
CA GLU A 35 5.39 -37.60 13.93
C GLU A 35 5.70 -36.30 13.17
N LEU A 36 4.83 -35.27 13.24
CA LEU A 36 5.04 -33.98 12.57
C LEU A 36 5.84 -32.98 13.40
N TYR A 37 5.51 -32.87 14.69
CA TYR A 37 5.95 -31.78 15.55
C TYR A 37 6.77 -32.24 16.76
N GLY A 38 6.91 -33.56 16.96
CA GLY A 38 7.75 -34.15 18.00
C GLY A 38 7.38 -33.64 19.39
N PRO A 39 8.32 -33.02 20.14
CA PRO A 39 8.05 -32.50 21.48
C PRO A 39 6.89 -31.49 21.57
N ARG A 40 6.55 -30.82 20.45
CA ARG A 40 5.47 -29.83 20.39
C ARG A 40 4.11 -30.41 20.04
N ALA A 41 3.98 -31.73 19.91
CA ALA A 41 2.71 -32.38 19.56
C ALA A 41 1.57 -32.02 20.53
N ALA A 42 1.88 -31.81 21.81
CA ALA A 42 0.90 -31.41 22.82
C ALA A 42 0.36 -29.97 22.63
N GLU A 43 1.03 -29.13 21.83
CA GLU A 43 0.59 -27.77 21.50
C GLU A 43 -0.37 -27.74 20.29
N VAL A 44 -0.51 -28.87 19.59
CA VAL A 44 -1.31 -28.98 18.37
C VAL A 44 -2.77 -29.25 18.73
N PRO A 45 -3.74 -28.47 18.22
CA PRO A 45 -5.15 -28.74 18.42
C PRO A 45 -5.52 -30.16 17.98
N ALA A 46 -6.29 -30.87 18.81
CA ALA A 46 -6.63 -32.27 18.57
C ALA A 46 -7.39 -32.50 17.26
N ASP A 47 -8.13 -31.49 16.79
CA ASP A 47 -8.93 -31.48 15.57
C ASP A 47 -8.19 -30.93 14.34
N MET A 48 -6.91 -30.54 14.47
CA MET A 48 -6.12 -30.03 13.35
C MET A 48 -5.99 -31.09 12.25
N LYS A 49 -6.37 -30.74 11.02
CA LYS A 49 -6.24 -31.62 9.84
C LYS A 49 -5.00 -31.30 9.02
N GLY A 50 -4.72 -30.02 8.84
CA GLY A 50 -3.61 -29.51 8.05
C GLY A 50 -3.00 -28.25 8.66
N GLY A 51 -1.80 -27.92 8.20
CA GLY A 51 -1.12 -26.69 8.58
C GLY A 51 -0.07 -26.26 7.56
N TYR A 52 -0.23 -25.05 7.04
CA TYR A 52 0.75 -24.38 6.21
C TYR A 52 1.88 -23.83 7.08
N VAL A 53 3.11 -24.12 6.68
CA VAL A 53 4.34 -23.68 7.33
C VAL A 53 5.17 -22.88 6.31
N PRO A 54 5.32 -21.56 6.49
CA PRO A 54 6.06 -20.70 5.57
C PRO A 54 7.57 -20.98 5.64
N LYS A 55 8.27 -20.71 4.52
CA LYS A 55 9.73 -20.79 4.40
C LYS A 55 10.43 -19.73 5.26
N GLU A 56 11.43 -20.17 6.03
CA GLU A 56 12.51 -19.32 6.54
C GLU A 56 13.69 -19.42 5.56
N THR A 57 14.24 -18.29 5.10
CA THR A 57 15.13 -18.27 3.93
C THR A 57 16.42 -19.06 4.14
N MET A 58 16.89 -19.25 5.38
CA MET A 58 17.90 -20.23 5.80
C MET A 58 17.81 -20.51 7.31
N HIS A 59 17.71 -21.79 7.70
CA HIS A 59 17.96 -22.24 9.07
C HIS A 59 19.06 -23.31 9.03
N ALA A 60 20.15 -23.10 9.77
CA ALA A 60 21.30 -24.01 9.84
C ALA A 60 21.89 -24.43 8.47
N GLY A 61 21.91 -23.53 7.48
CA GLY A 61 22.53 -23.78 6.16
C GLY A 61 21.78 -24.74 5.24
N ARG A 62 20.53 -25.11 5.57
CA ARG A 62 19.68 -25.95 4.71
C ARG A 62 18.58 -25.13 4.04
N ALA A 63 18.38 -25.35 2.73
CA ALA A 63 17.30 -24.74 1.97
C ALA A 63 16.00 -25.50 2.24
N TYR A 64 15.04 -24.87 2.91
CA TYR A 64 13.70 -25.42 3.14
C TYR A 64 12.69 -24.81 2.16
N ARG A 65 11.80 -25.63 1.62
CA ARG A 65 10.58 -25.18 0.94
C ARG A 65 9.49 -24.92 1.99
N SER A 66 8.61 -23.95 1.75
CA SER A 66 7.34 -23.86 2.49
C SER A 66 6.63 -25.22 2.39
N ARG A 67 5.88 -25.61 3.41
CA ARG A 67 5.26 -26.94 3.44
C ARG A 67 3.84 -26.93 3.98
N VAL A 68 3.08 -27.93 3.57
CA VAL A 68 1.78 -28.26 4.16
C VAL A 68 1.96 -29.57 4.91
N ASP A 69 1.77 -29.50 6.22
CA ASP A 69 1.75 -30.65 7.12
C ASP A 69 0.30 -31.15 7.21
N VAL A 70 0.07 -32.46 7.07
CA VAL A 70 -1.27 -33.09 7.07
C VAL A 70 -1.28 -34.26 8.06
N LEU A 71 -2.26 -34.25 8.96
CA LEU A 71 -2.52 -35.23 10.01
C LEU A 71 -3.54 -36.26 9.52
N LEU A 72 -3.06 -37.41 9.01
CA LEU A 72 -3.91 -38.39 8.34
C LEU A 72 -5.03 -38.93 9.25
N GLN A 73 -4.76 -39.13 10.54
CA GLN A 73 -5.76 -39.62 11.50
C GLN A 73 -7.01 -38.72 11.60
N ASN A 74 -6.86 -37.42 11.32
CA ASN A 74 -7.92 -36.42 11.42
C ASN A 74 -8.61 -36.12 10.08
N VAL A 75 -8.17 -36.76 9.00
CA VAL A 75 -8.73 -36.57 7.65
C VAL A 75 -9.58 -37.78 7.27
N GLU A 76 -10.88 -37.54 7.14
CA GLU A 76 -11.87 -38.63 7.02
C GLU A 76 -11.85 -39.30 5.64
N ASN A 77 -11.67 -38.51 4.58
CA ASN A 77 -11.75 -38.97 3.19
C ASN A 77 -11.08 -37.98 2.22
N ALA A 78 -11.12 -38.30 0.92
CA ALA A 78 -10.53 -37.48 -0.14
C ALA A 78 -11.13 -36.06 -0.25
N GLY A 79 -12.43 -35.91 -0.02
CA GLY A 79 -13.10 -34.60 -0.03
C GLY A 79 -12.65 -33.71 1.11
N ASP A 80 -12.51 -34.30 2.30
CA ASP A 80 -12.00 -33.62 3.49
C ASP A 80 -10.54 -33.15 3.32
N LEU A 81 -9.70 -33.98 2.70
CA LEU A 81 -8.35 -33.58 2.33
C LEU A 81 -8.35 -32.44 1.30
N LEU A 82 -9.25 -32.48 0.32
CA LEU A 82 -9.33 -31.44 -0.70
C LEU A 82 -9.72 -30.09 -0.09
N MET A 83 -10.68 -30.07 0.84
CA MET A 83 -11.02 -28.88 1.62
C MET A 83 -9.81 -28.37 2.41
N THR A 84 -9.11 -29.27 3.10
CA THR A 84 -7.89 -28.93 3.85
C THR A 84 -6.81 -28.33 2.93
N LEU A 85 -6.60 -28.91 1.74
CA LEU A 85 -5.63 -28.37 0.77
C LEU A 85 -6.04 -26.99 0.25
N ARG A 86 -7.33 -26.73 0.02
CA ARG A 86 -7.82 -25.40 -0.35
C ARG A 86 -7.58 -24.38 0.77
N HIS A 87 -7.88 -24.75 2.00
CA HIS A 87 -7.64 -23.91 3.18
C HIS A 87 -6.15 -23.55 3.30
N GLU A 88 -5.27 -24.54 3.30
CA GLU A 88 -3.82 -24.31 3.52
C GLU A 88 -3.13 -23.67 2.32
N VAL A 89 -3.46 -24.11 1.09
CA VAL A 89 -2.76 -23.69 -0.12
C VAL A 89 -3.38 -22.45 -0.75
N LEU A 90 -4.70 -22.42 -0.98
CA LEU A 90 -5.34 -21.23 -1.56
C LEU A 90 -5.55 -20.14 -0.51
N GLY A 91 -5.83 -20.53 0.74
CA GLY A 91 -5.96 -19.62 1.87
C GLY A 91 -4.62 -19.07 2.34
N HIS A 92 -3.88 -19.82 3.16
CA HIS A 92 -2.67 -19.29 3.81
C HIS A 92 -1.50 -19.05 2.86
N TYR A 93 -1.13 -20.06 2.05
CA TYR A 93 -0.07 -19.86 1.05
C TYR A 93 -0.49 -18.81 0.01
N GLY A 94 -1.72 -18.88 -0.49
CA GLY A 94 -2.29 -17.91 -1.42
C GLY A 94 -2.27 -16.48 -0.88
N ALA A 95 -2.65 -16.25 0.39
CA ALA A 95 -2.54 -14.95 1.04
C ALA A 95 -1.09 -14.45 1.14
N ASN A 96 -0.12 -15.36 1.25
CA ASN A 96 1.31 -15.02 1.25
C ASN A 96 1.89 -14.77 -0.15
N THR A 97 1.12 -14.92 -1.22
CA THR A 97 1.52 -14.49 -2.57
C THR A 97 1.33 -12.99 -2.81
N PHE A 98 0.57 -12.30 -1.96
CA PHE A 98 0.50 -10.84 -1.98
C PHE A 98 1.80 -10.23 -1.47
N ALA A 99 2.19 -9.07 -2.01
CA ALA A 99 3.29 -8.31 -1.43
C ALA A 99 2.96 -7.95 0.05
N PRO A 100 3.95 -7.74 0.93
CA PRO A 100 3.68 -7.52 2.37
C PRO A 100 2.65 -6.41 2.67
N GLY A 101 2.70 -5.29 1.93
CA GLY A 101 1.73 -4.21 2.06
C GLY A 101 0.33 -4.56 1.56
N GLU A 102 0.24 -5.38 0.51
CA GLU A 102 -1.02 -5.86 -0.05
C GLU A 102 -1.67 -6.91 0.87
N LYS A 103 -0.88 -7.83 1.45
CA LYS A 103 -1.40 -8.76 2.47
C LYS A 103 -1.97 -7.98 3.66
N ARG A 104 -1.28 -6.93 4.13
CA ARG A 104 -1.82 -6.07 5.19
C ARG A 104 -3.16 -5.45 4.78
N ALA A 105 -3.24 -4.90 3.57
CA ALA A 105 -4.46 -4.29 3.06
C ALA A 105 -5.63 -5.30 2.97
N LEU A 106 -5.36 -6.55 2.57
CA LEU A 106 -6.33 -7.64 2.54
C LEU A 106 -6.92 -7.89 3.93
N LEU A 107 -6.05 -8.11 4.93
CA LEU A 107 -6.47 -8.41 6.29
C LEU A 107 -7.25 -7.26 6.93
N ASP A 108 -6.83 -6.01 6.68
CA ASP A 108 -7.55 -4.83 7.14
C ASP A 108 -8.94 -4.70 6.49
N GLY A 109 -9.05 -4.94 5.18
CA GLY A 109 -10.31 -4.86 4.46
C GLY A 109 -11.33 -5.89 4.97
N LEU A 110 -10.87 -7.12 5.19
CA LEU A 110 -11.65 -8.18 5.83
C LEU A 110 -12.08 -7.80 7.25
N ALA A 111 -11.16 -7.33 8.07
CA ALA A 111 -11.41 -6.96 9.47
C ALA A 111 -12.39 -5.78 9.59
N ALA A 112 -12.33 -4.82 8.66
CA ALA A 112 -13.28 -3.71 8.58
C ALA A 112 -14.69 -4.19 8.23
N ALA A 113 -14.82 -5.20 7.38
CA ALA A 113 -16.09 -5.75 6.93
C ALA A 113 -16.72 -6.81 7.86
N ARG A 114 -16.17 -7.00 9.07
CA ARG A 114 -16.60 -8.08 10.00
C ARG A 114 -18.06 -8.06 10.42
N ASN A 115 -18.71 -6.89 10.33
CA ASN A 115 -20.11 -6.70 10.70
C ASN A 115 -21.03 -6.60 9.47
N GLU A 116 -20.49 -6.68 8.25
CA GLU A 116 -21.28 -6.65 7.02
C GLU A 116 -22.16 -7.90 6.92
N SER A 117 -23.43 -7.73 6.57
CA SER A 117 -24.43 -8.81 6.62
C SER A 117 -24.03 -10.05 5.82
N THR A 118 -23.34 -9.86 4.69
CA THR A 118 -22.90 -10.94 3.80
C THR A 118 -21.69 -11.72 4.34
N LEU A 119 -20.84 -11.09 5.16
CA LEU A 119 -19.64 -11.70 5.73
C LEU A 119 -19.79 -12.09 7.20
N LYS A 120 -20.80 -11.54 7.90
CA LYS A 120 -21.03 -11.76 9.33
C LYS A 120 -21.14 -13.24 9.71
N PRO A 121 -21.84 -14.12 8.96
CA PRO A 121 -21.92 -15.54 9.33
C PRO A 121 -20.54 -16.23 9.33
N LEU A 122 -19.69 -15.87 8.37
CA LEU A 122 -18.33 -16.41 8.25
C LEU A 122 -17.45 -15.89 9.40
N TRP A 123 -17.58 -14.60 9.74
CA TRP A 123 -16.89 -14.00 10.88
C TRP A 123 -17.35 -14.57 12.22
N ASP A 124 -18.65 -14.83 12.41
CA ASP A 124 -19.18 -15.41 13.65
C ASP A 124 -18.61 -16.83 13.87
N ASP A 125 -18.49 -17.63 12.81
CA ASP A 125 -17.88 -18.97 12.89
C ASP A 125 -16.40 -18.89 13.24
N VAL A 126 -15.63 -18.02 12.57
CA VAL A 126 -14.20 -17.83 12.87
C VAL A 126 -14.00 -17.26 14.28
N ASN A 127 -14.82 -16.31 14.72
CA ASN A 127 -14.74 -15.76 16.07
C ASN A 127 -14.96 -16.82 17.15
N ARG A 128 -15.81 -17.82 16.87
CA ARG A 128 -16.06 -18.95 17.77
C ARG A 128 -14.89 -19.94 17.77
N ARG A 129 -14.38 -20.34 16.60
CA ARG A 129 -13.28 -21.32 16.47
C ARG A 129 -11.94 -20.78 16.94
N TYR A 130 -11.69 -19.51 16.70
CA TYR A 130 -10.42 -18.82 16.99
C TYR A 130 -10.60 -17.77 18.08
N ALA A 131 -11.45 -18.06 19.07
CA ALA A 131 -11.64 -17.20 20.23
C ALA A 131 -10.29 -16.95 20.95
N GLY A 132 -10.02 -15.68 21.26
CA GLY A 132 -8.75 -15.28 21.89
C GLY A 132 -7.59 -15.06 20.91
N GLN A 133 -7.76 -15.36 19.62
CA GLN A 133 -6.77 -15.02 18.59
C GLN A 133 -6.88 -13.54 18.17
N SER A 134 -5.78 -13.01 17.63
CA SER A 134 -5.75 -11.63 17.12
C SER A 134 -6.75 -11.43 15.98
N LEU A 135 -7.12 -10.17 15.74
CA LEU A 135 -8.02 -9.84 14.63
C LEU A 135 -7.40 -10.19 13.27
N ASP A 136 -6.08 -10.06 13.13
CA ASP A 136 -5.35 -10.42 11.92
C ASP A 136 -5.38 -11.93 11.65
N VAL A 137 -5.16 -12.75 12.69
CA VAL A 137 -5.28 -14.22 12.58
C VAL A 137 -6.70 -14.56 12.15
N ARG A 138 -7.71 -14.02 12.83
CA ARG A 138 -9.11 -14.26 12.45
C ARG A 138 -9.44 -13.77 11.04
N ALA A 139 -8.91 -12.65 10.59
CA ALA A 139 -9.09 -12.18 9.21
C ALA A 139 -8.46 -13.14 8.19
N GLU A 140 -7.25 -13.66 8.47
CA GLU A 140 -6.60 -14.64 7.61
C GLU A 140 -7.36 -15.98 7.59
N GLU A 141 -7.91 -16.41 8.72
CA GLU A 141 -8.78 -17.58 8.81
C GLU A 141 -10.11 -17.39 8.06
N VAL A 142 -10.70 -16.18 8.08
CA VAL A 142 -11.88 -15.87 7.24
C VAL A 142 -11.56 -16.03 5.76
N PHE A 143 -10.38 -15.56 5.32
CA PHE A 143 -9.91 -15.75 3.96
C PHE A 143 -9.72 -17.24 3.62
N ALA A 144 -9.04 -17.98 4.50
CA ALA A 144 -8.74 -19.40 4.28
C ALA A 144 -9.99 -20.29 4.32
N LEU A 145 -10.94 -20.02 5.22
CA LEU A 145 -12.22 -20.73 5.32
C LEU A 145 -13.08 -20.48 4.07
N HIS A 146 -13.05 -19.27 3.49
CA HIS A 146 -13.74 -19.00 2.23
C HIS A 146 -13.12 -19.81 1.06
N CYS A 147 -11.81 -20.07 1.09
CA CYS A 147 -11.14 -20.86 0.06
C CYS A 147 -11.61 -22.34 0.00
N GLU A 148 -12.12 -22.90 1.10
CA GLU A 148 -12.58 -24.30 1.14
C GLU A 148 -13.65 -24.61 0.08
N GLY A 149 -14.49 -23.62 -0.25
CA GLY A 149 -15.56 -23.72 -1.25
C GLY A 149 -15.11 -23.51 -2.71
N ILE A 150 -13.82 -23.26 -2.97
CA ILE A 150 -13.36 -22.83 -4.30
C ILE A 150 -13.10 -24.01 -5.22
N GLU A 151 -13.91 -24.10 -6.27
CA GLU A 151 -13.77 -25.10 -7.32
C GLU A 151 -13.02 -24.57 -8.55
N PRO A 152 -12.26 -25.44 -9.25
CA PRO A 152 -11.55 -25.05 -10.46
C PRO A 152 -12.44 -24.36 -11.52
N SER A 153 -13.71 -24.75 -11.63
CA SER A 153 -14.68 -24.17 -12.58
C SER A 153 -14.96 -22.68 -12.33
N GLN A 154 -14.82 -22.19 -11.10
CA GLN A 154 -15.17 -20.83 -10.71
C GLN A 154 -14.15 -19.78 -11.15
N HIS A 155 -12.91 -20.20 -11.45
CA HIS A 155 -11.83 -19.27 -11.76
C HIS A 155 -11.11 -19.55 -13.10
N GLN A 156 -11.54 -20.57 -13.86
CA GLN A 156 -10.93 -20.94 -15.15
C GLN A 156 -11.19 -19.96 -16.31
N VAL A 157 -12.09 -18.98 -16.15
CA VAL A 157 -12.33 -17.93 -17.17
C VAL A 157 -11.38 -16.75 -16.93
N ALA A 158 -10.14 -16.90 -17.42
CA ALA A 158 -8.97 -16.13 -16.99
C ALA A 158 -9.14 -14.59 -17.02
N ASP A 159 -9.64 -14.02 -18.12
CA ASP A 159 -9.61 -12.56 -18.30
C ASP A 159 -10.58 -11.81 -17.38
N GLN A 160 -11.76 -12.39 -17.12
CA GLN A 160 -12.76 -11.75 -16.25
C GLN A 160 -12.42 -11.91 -14.77
N VAL A 161 -11.81 -13.03 -14.38
CA VAL A 161 -11.49 -13.35 -12.98
C VAL A 161 -10.42 -12.41 -12.43
N GLN A 162 -9.35 -12.18 -13.20
CA GLN A 162 -8.28 -11.26 -12.80
C GLN A 162 -8.79 -9.83 -12.65
N GLN A 163 -9.57 -9.34 -13.62
CA GLN A 163 -10.11 -7.98 -13.59
C GLN A 163 -11.07 -7.77 -12.41
N ARG A 164 -12.00 -8.72 -12.18
CA ARG A 164 -12.98 -8.63 -11.07
C ARG A 164 -12.30 -8.72 -9.71
N GLY A 165 -11.38 -9.66 -9.53
CA GLY A 165 -10.63 -9.80 -8.28
C GLY A 165 -9.77 -8.57 -7.99
N GLN A 166 -9.08 -8.02 -8.99
CA GLN A 166 -8.29 -6.81 -8.83
C GLN A 166 -9.16 -5.60 -8.50
N GLN A 167 -10.35 -5.50 -9.11
CA GLN A 167 -11.33 -4.46 -8.80
C GLN A 167 -11.81 -4.56 -7.36
N SER A 168 -12.32 -5.73 -6.94
CA SER A 168 -12.77 -5.98 -5.57
C SER A 168 -11.66 -5.72 -4.55
N PHE A 169 -10.44 -6.19 -4.81
CA PHE A 169 -9.27 -5.92 -3.96
C PHE A 169 -8.98 -4.42 -3.85
N THR A 170 -8.99 -3.71 -4.97
CA THR A 170 -8.67 -2.28 -4.99
C THR A 170 -9.73 -1.47 -4.24
N GLU A 171 -11.02 -1.70 -4.50
CA GLU A 171 -12.12 -0.94 -3.89
C GLU A 171 -12.23 -1.18 -2.38
N THR A 172 -12.04 -2.43 -1.94
CA THR A 172 -12.35 -2.85 -0.57
C THR A 172 -11.13 -2.91 0.35
N CYS A 173 -9.94 -3.20 -0.18
CA CYS A 173 -8.72 -3.38 0.62
C CYS A 173 -7.77 -2.17 0.52
N ILE A 174 -7.53 -1.67 -0.70
CA ILE A 174 -6.55 -0.62 -0.98
C ILE A 174 -7.13 0.79 -0.83
N ALA A 175 -8.17 1.11 -1.61
CA ALA A 175 -8.81 2.42 -1.63
C ALA A 175 -9.86 2.58 -0.51
N ARG A 176 -10.44 1.45 -0.05
CA ARG A 176 -11.47 1.38 1.00
C ARG A 176 -12.64 2.34 0.76
N VAL A 177 -13.08 2.45 -0.49
CA VAL A 177 -14.19 3.34 -0.88
C VAL A 177 -15.56 2.80 -0.44
N ARG A 178 -15.63 1.50 -0.10
CA ARG A 178 -16.78 0.83 0.50
C ARG A 178 -16.32 -0.42 1.28
N PRO A 179 -17.13 -0.95 2.22
CA PRO A 179 -16.86 -2.21 2.88
C PRO A 179 -16.84 -3.40 1.91
N MET A 180 -16.06 -4.43 2.25
CA MET A 180 -16.03 -5.70 1.51
C MET A 180 -17.34 -6.47 1.70
N GLN A 181 -17.88 -7.02 0.62
CA GLN A 181 -18.99 -7.98 0.66
C GLN A 181 -18.49 -9.39 0.34
N ALA A 182 -19.31 -10.41 0.58
CA ALA A 182 -18.95 -11.81 0.28
C ALA A 182 -18.52 -12.02 -1.18
N ASP A 183 -19.17 -11.36 -2.14
CA ASP A 183 -18.81 -11.44 -3.56
C ASP A 183 -17.43 -10.84 -3.84
N ASP A 184 -17.03 -9.80 -3.10
CA ASP A 184 -15.69 -9.24 -3.23
C ASP A 184 -14.63 -10.20 -2.72
N LEU A 185 -14.87 -10.81 -1.56
CA LEU A 185 -13.99 -11.85 -1.02
C LEU A 185 -13.86 -13.01 -2.01
N HIS A 186 -14.98 -13.46 -2.59
CA HIS A 186 -15.01 -14.50 -3.60
C HIS A 186 -14.18 -14.13 -4.84
N ASN A 187 -14.34 -12.92 -5.37
CA ASN A 187 -13.56 -12.44 -6.51
C ASN A 187 -12.05 -12.41 -6.21
N ILE A 188 -11.66 -11.95 -5.02
CA ILE A 188 -10.25 -11.89 -4.59
C ILE A 188 -9.66 -13.30 -4.47
N VAL A 189 -10.41 -14.22 -3.86
CA VAL A 189 -9.99 -15.62 -3.70
C VAL A 189 -9.87 -16.31 -5.07
N CYS A 190 -10.83 -16.13 -5.98
CA CYS A 190 -10.77 -16.66 -7.34
C CYS A 190 -9.57 -16.12 -8.12
N MET A 191 -9.22 -14.83 -7.96
CA MET A 191 -8.01 -14.23 -8.53
C MET A 191 -6.73 -14.89 -7.99
N VAL A 192 -6.67 -15.19 -6.70
CA VAL A 192 -5.53 -15.89 -6.08
C VAL A 192 -5.44 -17.33 -6.59
N ALA A 193 -6.56 -18.06 -6.62
CA ALA A 193 -6.65 -19.42 -7.11
C ALA A 193 -6.22 -19.52 -8.59
N GLN A 194 -6.69 -18.59 -9.42
CA GLN A 194 -6.28 -18.49 -10.82
C GLN A 194 -4.79 -18.19 -10.96
N GLY A 195 -4.25 -17.28 -10.15
CA GLY A 195 -2.83 -16.96 -10.16
C GLY A 195 -1.91 -18.12 -9.74
N LEU A 196 -2.40 -19.00 -8.87
CA LEU A 196 -1.73 -20.27 -8.53
C LEU A 196 -1.89 -21.32 -9.65
N ARG A 197 -2.98 -21.26 -10.42
CA ARG A 197 -3.20 -22.14 -11.58
C ARG A 197 -2.29 -21.80 -12.75
N ASP A 198 -2.19 -20.52 -13.11
CA ASP A 198 -1.37 -20.05 -14.24
C ASP A 198 0.10 -19.75 -13.85
N ARG A 199 0.44 -19.89 -12.56
CA ARG A 199 1.76 -19.59 -11.97
C ARG A 199 2.19 -18.13 -12.09
N SER A 200 1.25 -17.20 -12.27
CA SER A 200 1.52 -15.76 -12.19
C SER A 200 1.76 -15.27 -10.75
N ARG A 201 1.39 -16.09 -9.74
CA ARG A 201 1.59 -15.78 -8.32
C ARG A 201 2.55 -16.76 -7.66
N THR A 202 3.53 -16.21 -6.94
CA THR A 202 4.48 -16.95 -6.09
C THR A 202 4.53 -16.29 -4.71
N GLN A 203 5.04 -16.99 -3.70
CA GLN A 203 5.11 -16.45 -2.35
C GLN A 203 5.98 -15.19 -2.29
N GLN A 204 5.41 -14.10 -1.78
CA GLN A 204 6.09 -12.81 -1.59
C GLN A 204 6.25 -12.45 -0.11
N ASN A 205 5.48 -13.09 0.79
CA ASN A 205 5.55 -12.88 2.23
C ASN A 205 6.09 -14.11 2.96
N PHE A 206 7.04 -13.92 3.89
CA PHE A 206 7.74 -14.97 4.63
C PHE A 206 7.62 -14.72 6.15
N PRO A 207 6.43 -14.94 6.75
CA PRO A 207 6.23 -14.72 8.18
C PRO A 207 7.09 -15.69 9.02
N GLN A 208 7.58 -15.21 10.17
CA GLN A 208 8.42 -16.03 11.05
C GLN A 208 7.58 -17.12 11.74
N PHE A 209 8.15 -18.30 11.96
CA PHE A 209 7.47 -19.49 12.52
C PHE A 209 6.79 -19.26 13.89
N ASN A 210 7.22 -18.25 14.64
CA ASN A 210 6.67 -17.88 15.95
C ASN A 210 5.48 -16.91 15.90
N GLU A 211 5.10 -16.38 14.74
CA GLU A 211 4.01 -15.37 14.63
C GLU A 211 2.59 -15.97 14.73
N ARG A 212 2.44 -17.32 14.70
CA ARG A 212 1.17 -18.00 14.97
C ARG A 212 0.82 -18.09 16.47
N PHE A 213 1.78 -17.87 17.38
CA PHE A 213 1.57 -17.97 18.82
C PHE A 213 2.33 -16.87 19.59
N ARG A 214 1.62 -15.76 19.86
CA ARG A 214 1.98 -14.57 20.67
C ARG A 214 2.69 -13.39 19.98
N ARG A 215 1.86 -12.34 19.86
CA ARG A 215 2.05 -10.90 20.17
C ARG A 215 3.22 -10.14 19.54
N ASP A 216 2.85 -9.07 18.84
CA ASP A 216 2.79 -7.77 19.53
C ASP A 216 1.31 -7.39 19.76
N GLU A 217 0.97 -6.95 20.98
CA GLU A 217 -0.42 -6.71 21.40
C GLU A 217 -0.92 -5.29 21.17
N ASN A 218 -0.26 -4.52 20.31
CA ASN A 218 -0.69 -3.18 19.94
C ASN A 218 -0.49 -3.00 18.44
N MET A 219 -1.40 -3.55 17.64
CA MET A 219 -1.61 -3.00 16.32
C MET A 219 -3.10 -2.81 16.09
N GLU A 220 -3.58 -1.69 16.63
CA GLU A 220 -4.73 -0.97 16.04
C GLU A 220 -4.62 -1.05 14.51
N PRO A 221 -5.74 -1.24 13.78
CA PRO A 221 -5.73 -1.22 12.32
C PRO A 221 -4.94 0.00 11.87
N LYS A 222 -3.90 -0.21 11.06
CA LYS A 222 -3.05 0.90 10.62
C LYS A 222 -3.97 1.89 9.89
N LYS A 223 -4.15 3.05 10.51
CA LYS A 223 -4.88 4.16 9.92
C LYS A 223 -4.32 4.39 8.51
N SER A 224 -5.22 4.59 7.56
CA SER A 224 -4.84 4.85 6.18
C SER A 224 -3.92 6.08 6.11
N PHE A 225 -3.10 6.18 5.06
CA PHE A 225 -2.16 7.29 4.92
C PHE A 225 -2.85 8.66 5.06
N HIS A 226 -4.04 8.82 4.47
CA HIS A 226 -4.77 10.08 4.53
C HIS A 226 -5.31 10.38 5.94
N GLU A 227 -5.78 9.37 6.69
CA GLU A 227 -6.17 9.53 8.10
C GLU A 227 -4.98 9.94 8.97
N VAL A 228 -3.84 9.25 8.83
CA VAL A 228 -2.61 9.59 9.57
C VAL A 228 -2.17 11.01 9.30
N VAL A 229 -2.21 11.44 8.03
CA VAL A 229 -1.85 12.81 7.66
C VAL A 229 -2.88 13.79 8.24
N ALA A 230 -4.17 13.54 8.05
CA ALA A 230 -5.25 14.43 8.48
C ALA A 230 -5.27 14.62 10.00
N GLU A 231 -5.17 13.55 10.78
CA GLU A 231 -5.14 13.61 12.24
C GLU A 231 -3.97 14.44 12.75
N LYS A 232 -2.77 14.21 12.20
CA LYS A 232 -1.59 14.99 12.57
C LYS A 232 -1.76 16.47 12.26
N LEU A 233 -2.39 16.80 11.13
CA LEU A 233 -2.70 18.20 10.80
C LEU A 233 -3.76 18.78 11.74
N ILE A 234 -4.81 18.04 12.06
CA ILE A 234 -5.85 18.45 13.02
C ILE A 234 -5.24 18.71 14.39
N GLU A 235 -4.35 17.86 14.87
CA GLU A 235 -3.65 18.03 16.15
C GLU A 235 -2.82 19.33 16.16
N GLN A 236 -2.05 19.57 15.09
CA GLN A 236 -1.25 20.79 14.98
C GLN A 236 -2.13 22.05 14.93
N LEU A 237 -3.25 22.00 14.18
CA LEU A 237 -4.22 23.10 14.13
C LEU A 237 -4.87 23.34 15.49
N LYS A 238 -5.25 22.29 16.23
CA LYS A 238 -5.75 22.40 17.60
C LYS A 238 -4.72 23.01 18.55
N ALA A 239 -3.43 22.75 18.32
CA ALA A 239 -2.32 23.37 19.03
C ALA A 239 -1.98 24.79 18.52
N GLY A 240 -2.80 25.38 17.65
CA GLY A 240 -2.62 26.74 17.12
C GLY A 240 -1.51 26.87 16.08
N THR A 241 -1.03 25.76 15.52
CA THR A 241 0.05 25.74 14.53
C THR A 241 -0.45 25.17 13.19
N ALA A 242 -0.53 25.98 12.16
CA ALA A 242 -0.72 25.49 10.79
C ALA A 242 0.65 25.20 10.14
N PRO A 243 0.97 23.98 9.70
CA PRO A 243 2.30 23.63 9.17
C PRO A 243 2.71 24.40 7.92
N TRP A 244 1.72 24.89 7.17
CA TRP A 244 1.90 25.76 6.01
C TRP A 244 1.94 27.25 6.36
N GLN A 245 1.63 27.64 7.60
CA GLN A 245 1.75 29.00 8.14
C GLN A 245 2.75 28.99 9.31
N LYS A 246 4.03 28.75 9.04
CA LYS A 246 5.04 29.01 10.05
C LYS A 246 5.29 30.54 10.14
N PRO A 247 5.38 31.11 11.35
CA PRO A 247 5.52 32.55 11.55
C PRO A 247 6.98 32.96 11.33
N TRP A 248 7.37 33.37 10.12
CA TRP A 248 8.78 33.71 9.83
C TRP A 248 8.96 35.07 9.16
N GLU A 249 10.11 35.68 9.46
CA GLU A 249 10.54 37.01 9.01
C GLU A 249 10.72 37.09 7.47
N PRO A 250 10.51 38.28 6.88
CA PRO A 250 10.75 38.49 5.45
C PRO A 250 12.22 38.28 5.12
N GLY A 251 12.57 37.24 4.34
CA GLY A 251 13.96 37.03 3.92
C GLY A 251 14.32 35.62 3.46
N GLU A 252 13.60 34.58 3.89
CA GLU A 252 13.91 33.19 3.52
C GLU A 252 12.76 32.43 2.80
N PRO A 253 12.21 32.93 1.67
CA PRO A 253 10.93 32.43 1.17
C PRO A 253 10.97 31.05 0.50
N ASN A 254 12.08 30.30 0.59
CA ASN A 254 12.27 29.08 -0.21
C ASN A 254 13.26 28.06 0.37
N ALA A 255 13.82 28.26 1.56
CA ALA A 255 14.81 27.34 2.14
C ALA A 255 14.20 26.05 2.71
N TYR A 256 12.89 26.05 3.00
CA TYR A 256 12.28 25.04 3.87
C TYR A 256 11.27 24.10 3.20
N LEU A 257 10.95 24.31 1.92
CA LEU A 257 10.04 23.39 1.24
C LEU A 257 10.73 22.02 1.07
N PRO A 258 10.11 20.92 1.55
CA PRO A 258 10.67 19.60 1.44
C PRO A 258 11.09 19.29 0.00
N MET A 259 12.32 18.84 -0.18
CA MET A 259 12.89 18.50 -1.47
C MET A 259 13.67 17.20 -1.43
N ASN A 260 13.77 16.53 -2.58
CA ASN A 260 14.62 15.36 -2.72
C ASN A 260 16.01 15.79 -3.23
N PRO A 261 17.08 15.64 -2.44
CA PRO A 261 18.42 16.08 -2.84
C PRO A 261 18.97 15.29 -4.04
N SER A 262 18.52 14.06 -4.26
CA SER A 262 18.98 13.23 -5.39
C SER A 262 18.42 13.71 -6.72
N THR A 263 17.19 14.25 -6.73
CA THR A 263 16.53 14.71 -7.96
C THR A 263 16.52 16.23 -8.13
N GLY A 264 16.85 16.98 -7.08
CA GLY A 264 16.71 18.44 -7.04
C GLY A 264 15.27 18.94 -6.99
N LYS A 265 14.27 18.04 -7.02
CA LYS A 265 12.84 18.42 -7.11
C LYS A 265 12.23 18.60 -5.72
N ARG A 266 11.30 19.56 -5.63
CA ARG A 266 10.46 19.75 -4.43
C ARG A 266 9.34 18.71 -4.39
N TYR A 267 9.00 18.26 -3.19
CA TYR A 267 7.75 17.53 -2.95
C TYR A 267 6.57 18.46 -3.22
N LYS A 268 5.44 17.89 -3.67
CA LYS A 268 4.23 18.62 -4.08
C LYS A 268 3.02 18.12 -3.30
N GLY A 269 1.97 18.95 -3.26
CA GLY A 269 0.67 18.59 -2.70
C GLY A 269 0.77 18.09 -1.25
N ILE A 270 0.02 17.02 -0.95
CA ILE A 270 -0.08 16.48 0.41
C ILE A 270 1.26 16.01 0.99
N ASN A 271 2.18 15.51 0.15
CA ASN A 271 3.51 15.11 0.62
C ASN A 271 4.29 16.31 1.16
N ALA A 272 4.22 17.47 0.50
CA ALA A 272 4.90 18.66 0.99
C ALA A 272 4.36 19.05 2.37
N ILE A 273 3.04 19.09 2.52
CA ILE A 273 2.37 19.42 3.78
C ILE A 273 2.72 18.40 4.88
N HIS A 274 2.65 17.10 4.57
CA HIS A 274 2.95 16.03 5.52
C HIS A 274 4.40 16.04 6.00
N LEU A 275 5.35 16.33 5.10
CA LEU A 275 6.77 16.44 5.44
C LEU A 275 7.07 17.71 6.25
N MET A 276 6.44 18.84 5.92
CA MET A 276 6.54 20.07 6.74
C MET A 276 5.98 19.87 8.15
N ALA A 277 4.88 19.12 8.26
CA ALA A 277 4.27 18.75 9.54
C ALA A 277 5.17 17.88 10.44
N GLN A 278 6.29 17.35 9.93
CA GLN A 278 7.26 16.63 10.77
C GLN A 278 8.11 17.56 11.65
N GLY A 279 8.05 18.89 11.45
CA GLY A 279 8.69 19.86 12.35
C GLY A 279 10.22 19.91 12.23
N ARG A 280 10.78 19.37 11.15
CA ARG A 280 12.24 19.34 10.89
C ARG A 280 12.74 20.60 10.22
N SER A 281 14.01 20.92 10.43
CA SER A 281 14.72 22.09 9.91
C SER A 281 15.41 21.81 8.57
N ASP A 282 15.97 20.61 8.36
CA ASP A 282 16.55 20.25 7.07
C ASP A 282 15.43 20.01 6.04
N ALA A 283 15.48 20.69 4.90
CA ALA A 283 14.49 20.54 3.84
C ALA A 283 14.68 19.27 3.00
N ARG A 284 15.78 18.54 3.17
CA ARG A 284 16.10 17.36 2.35
C ARG A 284 15.42 16.12 2.88
N TRP A 285 14.73 15.41 2.00
CA TRP A 285 14.06 14.14 2.28
C TRP A 285 14.40 13.13 1.17
N MET A 286 14.92 11.97 1.54
CA MET A 286 15.34 10.94 0.59
C MET A 286 15.11 9.53 1.11
N THR A 287 15.03 8.55 0.22
CA THR A 287 14.86 7.15 0.64
C THR A 287 16.16 6.60 1.21
N TYR A 288 16.07 5.50 1.97
CA TYR A 288 17.26 4.78 2.47
C TYR A 288 18.25 4.44 1.34
N LYS A 289 17.73 3.94 0.21
CA LYS A 289 18.55 3.59 -0.96
C LYS A 289 19.26 4.81 -1.56
N GLN A 290 18.59 5.96 -1.59
CA GLN A 290 19.20 7.20 -2.06
C GLN A 290 20.32 7.67 -1.13
N ALA A 291 20.14 7.56 0.20
CA ALA A 291 21.19 7.90 1.16
C ALA A 291 22.42 6.98 1.00
N ALA A 292 22.19 5.67 0.92
CA ALA A 292 23.25 4.68 0.73
C ALA A 292 24.03 4.91 -0.58
N ALA A 293 23.33 5.30 -1.66
CA ALA A 293 23.96 5.56 -2.96
C ALA A 293 24.96 6.73 -2.95
N VAL A 294 24.85 7.65 -1.99
CA VAL A 294 25.80 8.77 -1.82
C VAL A 294 26.78 8.55 -0.66
N GLY A 295 26.89 7.30 -0.17
CA GLY A 295 27.77 6.95 0.95
C GLY A 295 27.29 7.46 2.31
N ALA A 296 26.03 7.88 2.41
CA ALA A 296 25.41 8.35 3.65
C ALA A 296 24.58 7.24 4.30
N GLN A 297 24.38 7.30 5.62
CA GLN A 297 23.76 6.24 6.39
C GLN A 297 22.64 6.80 7.28
N VAL A 298 21.42 6.27 7.12
CA VAL A 298 20.34 6.53 8.06
C VAL A 298 20.74 5.96 9.43
N ARG A 299 20.67 6.77 10.49
CA ARG A 299 21.05 6.31 11.84
C ARG A 299 20.16 5.17 12.32
N LYS A 300 20.76 4.24 13.06
CA LYS A 300 20.04 3.09 13.64
C LYS A 300 18.95 3.59 14.59
N GLY A 301 17.72 3.10 14.39
CA GLY A 301 16.56 3.44 15.22
C GLY A 301 15.73 4.64 14.72
N GLU A 302 16.20 5.39 13.72
CA GLU A 302 15.42 6.45 13.09
C GLU A 302 14.18 5.91 12.38
N LYS A 303 13.04 6.60 12.54
CA LYS A 303 11.78 6.24 11.88
C LYS A 303 11.60 7.09 10.63
N GLY A 304 11.33 6.44 9.51
CA GLY A 304 11.04 7.12 8.25
C GLY A 304 9.61 7.65 8.19
N THR A 305 9.39 8.62 7.30
CA THR A 305 8.08 9.23 7.03
C THR A 305 7.53 8.71 5.71
N PRO A 306 6.28 8.20 5.66
CA PRO A 306 5.69 7.74 4.41
C PRO A 306 5.32 8.92 3.50
N VAL A 307 5.46 8.72 2.20
CA VAL A 307 4.96 9.61 1.14
C VAL A 307 4.22 8.79 0.09
N GLN A 308 3.23 9.42 -0.55
CA GLN A 308 2.38 8.77 -1.55
C GLN A 308 2.66 9.36 -2.94
N TYR A 309 2.72 8.54 -3.99
CA TYR A 309 2.73 9.04 -5.35
C TYR A 309 1.83 8.19 -6.25
N TRP A 310 1.30 8.82 -7.29
CA TRP A 310 0.40 8.20 -8.24
C TRP A 310 1.17 7.88 -9.52
N LYS A 311 1.11 6.62 -9.93
CA LYS A 311 1.65 6.13 -11.20
C LYS A 311 0.47 6.08 -12.19
N PHE A 312 0.52 6.95 -13.20
CA PHE A 312 -0.53 7.08 -14.22
C PHE A 312 -0.22 6.31 -15.50
N SER A 313 1.02 5.88 -15.70
CA SER A 313 1.46 5.16 -16.88
C SER A 313 2.49 4.09 -16.53
N GLU A 314 2.63 3.10 -17.40
CA GLU A 314 3.70 2.10 -17.31
C GLU A 314 4.24 1.73 -18.69
N GLU A 315 5.46 1.21 -18.70
CA GLU A 315 6.08 0.70 -19.93
C GLU A 315 5.69 -0.77 -20.12
N GLN A 316 5.11 -1.08 -21.27
CA GLN A 316 4.76 -2.42 -21.71
C GLN A 316 5.42 -2.72 -23.05
N ASP A 317 5.50 -4.00 -23.42
CA ASP A 317 5.99 -4.38 -24.75
C ASP A 317 4.94 -4.02 -25.78
N LYS A 318 5.35 -3.26 -26.81
CA LYS A 318 4.47 -2.89 -27.91
C LYS A 318 4.10 -4.14 -28.69
N LEU A 319 2.80 -4.43 -28.78
CA LEU A 319 2.30 -5.58 -29.52
C LEU A 319 1.93 -5.16 -30.96
N GLY A 320 2.30 -5.97 -31.94
CA GLY A 320 1.80 -5.82 -33.32
C GLY A 320 0.41 -6.46 -33.49
N ASP A 321 -0.18 -6.32 -34.68
CA ASP A 321 -1.54 -6.82 -35.01
C ASP A 321 -1.74 -8.32 -34.77
N SER A 322 -0.65 -9.09 -34.64
CA SER A 322 -0.66 -10.52 -34.34
C SER A 322 -0.54 -10.86 -32.84
N GLY A 323 -0.56 -9.86 -31.96
CA GLY A 323 -0.40 -10.03 -30.50
C GLY A 323 1.02 -10.39 -30.06
N ARG A 324 2.02 -10.25 -30.94
CA ARG A 324 3.44 -10.51 -30.63
C ARG A 324 4.21 -9.22 -30.37
N PRO A 325 5.24 -9.23 -29.49
CA PRO A 325 6.10 -8.07 -29.26
C PRO A 325 6.77 -7.61 -30.56
N VAL A 326 6.66 -6.32 -30.87
CA VAL A 326 7.42 -5.67 -31.92
C VAL A 326 8.87 -5.61 -31.45
N LEU A 327 9.79 -6.14 -32.25
CA LEU A 327 11.21 -6.13 -31.93
C LEU A 327 11.91 -4.96 -32.65
N ASP A 328 12.90 -4.36 -31.99
CA ASP A 328 13.78 -3.37 -32.58
C ASP A 328 14.85 -4.02 -33.50
N ALA A 329 15.71 -3.20 -34.11
CA ALA A 329 16.79 -3.66 -34.97
C ALA A 329 17.84 -4.56 -34.25
N LYS A 330 17.80 -4.64 -32.92
CA LYS A 330 18.67 -5.47 -32.08
C LYS A 330 17.95 -6.72 -31.55
N GLY A 331 16.70 -6.96 -31.98
CA GLY A 331 15.89 -8.09 -31.53
C GLY A 331 15.31 -7.91 -30.12
N GLN A 332 15.28 -6.69 -29.58
CA GLN A 332 14.70 -6.40 -28.26
C GLN A 332 13.26 -5.89 -28.39
N PRO A 333 12.33 -6.28 -27.49
CA PRO A 333 10.98 -5.75 -27.50
C PRO A 333 10.96 -4.22 -27.41
N VAL A 334 10.30 -3.58 -28.36
CA VAL A 334 10.03 -2.15 -28.34
C VAL A 334 9.06 -1.89 -27.20
N LYS A 335 9.45 -1.00 -26.28
CA LYS A 335 8.57 -0.56 -25.19
C LYS A 335 7.64 0.55 -25.67
N GLU A 336 6.41 0.53 -25.21
CA GLU A 336 5.50 1.66 -25.29
C GLU A 336 5.01 2.08 -23.91
N THR A 337 4.79 3.38 -23.71
CA THR A 337 4.20 3.91 -22.48
C THR A 337 2.68 3.91 -22.64
N VAL A 338 2.01 3.05 -21.88
CA VAL A 338 0.55 2.99 -21.83
C VAL A 338 0.02 3.76 -20.63
N MET A 339 -1.04 4.55 -20.85
CA MET A 339 -1.77 5.18 -19.75
C MET A 339 -2.60 4.12 -19.04
N LEU A 340 -2.47 4.05 -17.72
CA LEU A 340 -3.26 3.15 -16.91
C LEU A 340 -4.70 3.67 -16.85
N GLU A 341 -5.66 2.83 -17.22
CA GLU A 341 -7.09 3.11 -17.06
C GLU A 341 -7.43 3.48 -15.61
N ARG A 342 -6.70 2.89 -14.65
CA ARG A 342 -6.77 3.21 -13.22
C ARG A 342 -5.37 3.52 -12.66
N PRO A 343 -5.08 4.77 -12.27
CA PRO A 343 -3.80 5.14 -11.69
C PRO A 343 -3.49 4.34 -10.41
N ARG A 344 -2.25 3.89 -10.27
CA ARG A 344 -1.80 3.10 -9.11
C ARG A 344 -1.22 4.02 -8.04
N VAL A 345 -1.67 3.85 -6.80
CA VAL A 345 -1.06 4.49 -5.63
C VAL A 345 0.15 3.70 -5.20
N LEU A 346 1.29 4.36 -5.05
CA LEU A 346 2.51 3.79 -4.51
C LEU A 346 2.97 4.59 -3.29
N PHE A 347 3.57 3.90 -2.34
CA PHE A 347 4.11 4.49 -1.13
C PHE A 347 5.62 4.36 -1.11
N ALA A 348 6.30 5.37 -0.62
CA ALA A 348 7.73 5.32 -0.32
C ALA A 348 7.97 5.78 1.11
N THR A 349 9.01 5.27 1.74
CA THR A 349 9.48 5.78 3.04
C THR A 349 10.70 6.65 2.81
N VAL A 350 10.64 7.89 3.29
CA VAL A 350 11.73 8.86 3.19
C VAL A 350 12.23 9.23 4.58
N PHE A 351 13.50 9.60 4.66
CA PHE A 351 14.18 10.05 5.85
C PHE A 351 14.64 11.47 5.61
N ASN A 352 14.53 12.30 6.65
CA ASN A 352 15.02 13.66 6.62
C ASN A 352 16.55 13.70 6.69
N GLY A 353 17.16 14.75 6.15
CA GLY A 353 18.60 14.97 6.20
C GLY A 353 19.15 14.94 7.64
N GLU A 354 18.39 15.42 8.63
CA GLU A 354 18.76 15.33 10.04
C GLU A 354 18.94 13.90 10.53
N GLN A 355 18.27 12.90 9.91
CA GLN A 355 18.27 11.49 10.30
C GLN A 355 19.42 10.67 9.68
N ILE A 356 20.25 11.31 8.86
CA ILE A 356 21.22 10.65 8.00
C ILE A 356 22.62 11.20 8.28
N ASP A 357 23.54 10.32 8.65
CA ASP A 357 24.95 10.65 8.82
C ASP A 357 25.69 10.59 7.49
N GLY A 358 26.71 11.43 7.31
CA GLY A 358 27.52 11.46 6.08
C GLY A 358 26.89 12.24 4.93
N LEU A 359 25.77 12.95 5.15
CA LEU A 359 25.28 13.91 4.16
C LEU A 359 26.16 15.17 4.14
N PRO A 360 26.43 15.75 2.95
CA PRO A 360 27.05 17.06 2.87
C PRO A 360 26.23 18.10 3.66
N PRO A 361 26.86 19.12 4.28
CA PRO A 361 26.15 20.20 4.93
C PRO A 361 25.13 20.84 4.01
N LEU A 362 23.99 21.26 4.57
CA LEU A 362 23.00 22.01 3.80
C LEU A 362 23.66 23.31 3.31
N GLN A 363 23.79 23.46 2.00
CA GLN A 363 24.34 24.70 1.45
C GLN A 363 23.34 25.82 1.75
N ALA A 364 23.81 26.86 2.46
CA ALA A 364 23.05 28.08 2.61
C ALA A 364 22.68 28.59 1.21
N LYS A 365 21.37 28.78 0.96
CA LYS A 365 20.96 29.42 -0.29
C LYS A 365 21.50 30.83 -0.27
N LYS A 366 22.19 31.24 -1.34
CA LYS A 366 22.56 32.64 -1.56
C LYS A 366 21.29 33.48 -1.39
N GLU A 367 21.38 34.55 -0.61
CA GLU A 367 20.31 35.53 -0.48
C GLU A 367 19.77 35.85 -1.87
N GLN A 368 18.45 35.74 -1.99
CA GLN A 368 17.79 35.95 -3.26
C GLN A 368 17.76 37.46 -3.51
N THR A 369 18.77 37.98 -4.22
CA THR A 369 18.98 39.42 -4.48
C THR A 369 17.91 40.08 -5.34
N ARG A 370 16.91 39.33 -5.83
CA ARG A 370 15.82 39.87 -6.66
C ARG A 370 14.70 40.39 -5.77
N ASN A 371 14.30 41.64 -6.01
CA ASN A 371 13.22 42.32 -5.31
C ASN A 371 11.92 41.49 -5.33
N ALA A 372 11.41 41.14 -4.15
CA ALA A 372 10.21 40.31 -4.01
C ALA A 372 8.96 40.96 -4.64
N VAL A 373 8.88 42.29 -4.59
CA VAL A 373 7.79 43.07 -5.18
C VAL A 373 7.80 42.93 -6.71
N GLU A 374 8.95 43.10 -7.35
CA GLU A 374 9.06 42.96 -8.81
C GLU A 374 8.66 41.56 -9.30
N ARG A 375 8.96 40.53 -8.50
CA ARG A 375 8.54 39.16 -8.82
C ARG A 375 7.03 38.98 -8.70
N ALA A 376 6.43 39.53 -7.65
CA ALA A 376 4.98 39.48 -7.47
C ALA A 376 4.27 40.22 -8.61
N GLU A 377 4.74 41.42 -8.96
CA GLU A 377 4.26 42.19 -10.11
C GLU A 377 4.37 41.41 -11.42
N HIS A 378 5.53 40.79 -11.67
CA HIS A 378 5.72 39.97 -12.86
C HIS A 378 4.75 38.78 -12.92
N ILE A 379 4.49 38.11 -11.79
CA ILE A 379 3.51 37.01 -11.72
C ILE A 379 2.10 37.52 -12.04
N LEU A 380 1.66 38.62 -11.43
CA LEU A 380 0.33 39.20 -11.64
C LEU A 380 0.15 39.68 -13.08
N LYS A 381 1.19 40.26 -13.69
CA LYS A 381 1.14 40.69 -15.10
C LYS A 381 1.14 39.50 -16.06
N ALA A 382 1.99 38.51 -15.82
CA ALA A 382 2.12 37.34 -16.68
C ALA A 382 0.93 36.38 -16.57
N SER A 383 0.16 36.44 -15.48
CA SER A 383 -1.04 35.60 -15.33
C SER A 383 -2.15 35.99 -16.32
N GLY A 384 -2.19 37.25 -16.78
CA GLY A 384 -3.24 37.75 -17.66
C GLY A 384 -4.57 38.03 -16.94
N ALA A 385 -4.62 37.94 -15.61
CA ALA A 385 -5.84 38.22 -14.85
C ALA A 385 -6.25 39.70 -14.96
N THR A 386 -7.55 39.96 -15.11
CA THR A 386 -8.07 41.33 -15.05
C THR A 386 -8.11 41.80 -13.60
N ILE A 387 -7.18 42.66 -13.21
CA ILE A 387 -7.08 43.20 -11.84
C ILE A 387 -7.52 44.66 -11.86
N THR A 388 -8.55 44.99 -11.09
CA THR A 388 -9.06 46.34 -10.90
C THR A 388 -8.93 46.79 -9.46
N HIS A 389 -8.93 48.11 -9.26
CA HIS A 389 -8.86 48.72 -7.94
C HIS A 389 -10.11 49.56 -7.70
N ALA A 390 -10.64 49.48 -6.48
CA ALA A 390 -11.75 50.31 -6.04
C ALA A 390 -11.56 50.68 -4.57
N ALA A 391 -11.93 51.90 -4.19
CA ALA A 391 -11.96 52.30 -2.79
C ALA A 391 -12.89 51.39 -1.98
N GLY A 392 -12.37 50.81 -0.90
CA GLY A 392 -13.14 49.90 -0.04
C GLY A 392 -12.25 49.05 0.87
N ASP A 393 -12.86 48.12 1.59
CA ASP A 393 -12.23 47.27 2.60
C ASP A 393 -12.20 45.78 2.21
N ARG A 394 -12.51 45.46 0.94
CA ARG A 394 -12.63 44.08 0.45
C ARG A 394 -11.76 43.84 -0.79
N ALA A 395 -10.96 42.77 -0.71
CA ALA A 395 -10.34 42.13 -1.87
C ALA A 395 -11.13 40.85 -2.19
N PHE A 396 -11.36 40.57 -3.48
CA PHE A 396 -12.04 39.36 -3.91
C PHE A 396 -11.83 39.07 -5.40
N TYR A 397 -11.80 37.79 -5.75
CA TYR A 397 -12.09 37.30 -7.09
C TYR A 397 -13.61 37.23 -7.36
N ARG A 398 -14.07 37.72 -8.51
CA ARG A 398 -15.46 37.65 -8.97
C ARG A 398 -15.61 36.73 -10.19
N PRO A 399 -16.18 35.52 -10.02
CA PRO A 399 -16.36 34.57 -11.12
C PRO A 399 -17.24 35.10 -12.26
N SER A 400 -18.29 35.86 -11.97
CA SER A 400 -19.24 36.33 -12.99
C SER A 400 -18.66 37.32 -14.00
N THR A 401 -17.55 37.97 -13.68
CA THR A 401 -16.86 38.94 -14.56
C THR A 401 -15.42 38.53 -14.84
N ASP A 402 -15.03 37.34 -14.40
CA ASP A 402 -13.65 36.83 -14.41
C ASP A 402 -12.60 37.90 -14.07
N SER A 403 -12.78 38.58 -12.94
CA SER A 403 -11.92 39.69 -12.53
C SER A 403 -11.62 39.70 -11.04
N ILE A 404 -10.45 40.21 -10.69
CA ILE A 404 -9.99 40.41 -9.31
C ILE A 404 -10.18 41.89 -8.98
N THR A 405 -10.87 42.18 -7.87
CA THR A 405 -10.98 43.54 -7.33
C THR A 405 -10.16 43.64 -6.05
N LEU A 406 -9.29 44.63 -5.97
CA LEU A 406 -8.47 44.94 -4.79
C LEU A 406 -8.78 46.36 -4.27
N PRO A 407 -8.63 46.62 -2.96
CA PRO A 407 -8.55 47.99 -2.45
C PRO A 407 -7.42 48.77 -3.12
N GLU A 408 -7.50 50.09 -3.13
CA GLU A 408 -6.44 50.92 -3.68
C GLU A 408 -5.10 50.63 -2.97
N ARG A 409 -4.00 50.67 -3.72
CA ARG A 409 -2.67 50.28 -3.20
C ARG A 409 -2.28 51.07 -1.94
N GLY A 410 -2.65 52.35 -1.87
CA GLY A 410 -2.38 53.22 -0.72
C GLY A 410 -3.17 52.87 0.54
N GLN A 411 -4.21 52.04 0.45
CA GLN A 411 -4.98 51.57 1.60
C GLN A 411 -4.29 50.41 2.33
N PHE A 412 -3.28 49.78 1.71
CA PHE A 412 -2.54 48.69 2.35
C PHE A 412 -1.41 49.26 3.24
N PRO A 413 -1.20 48.72 4.45
CA PRO A 413 -0.13 49.17 5.35
C PRO A 413 1.27 49.04 4.76
N SER A 414 1.46 48.13 3.80
CA SER A 414 2.75 47.87 3.16
C SER A 414 2.58 47.15 1.82
N SER A 415 3.61 47.22 0.96
CA SER A 415 3.57 46.59 -0.36
C SER A 415 3.49 45.07 -0.28
N ASP A 416 4.17 44.43 0.68
CA ASP A 416 4.10 42.97 0.88
C ASP A 416 2.67 42.52 1.23
N ARG A 417 1.94 43.28 2.05
CA ARG A 417 0.52 43.01 2.35
C ARG A 417 -0.35 43.09 1.11
N TYR A 418 -0.14 44.12 0.28
CA TYR A 418 -0.84 44.26 -1.01
C TYR A 418 -0.60 43.04 -1.91
N TYR A 419 0.65 42.66 -2.15
CA TYR A 419 0.95 41.52 -3.03
C TYR A 419 0.54 40.18 -2.45
N ALA A 420 0.60 40.00 -1.13
CA ALA A 420 0.09 38.80 -0.49
C ALA A 420 -1.42 38.64 -0.75
N THR A 421 -2.19 39.71 -0.59
CA THR A 421 -3.63 39.72 -0.90
C THR A 421 -3.89 39.53 -2.40
N ALA A 422 -3.16 40.22 -3.27
CA ALA A 422 -3.32 40.08 -4.73
C ALA A 422 -3.04 38.64 -5.21
N LEU A 423 -2.00 38.00 -4.68
CA LEU A 423 -1.66 36.61 -5.01
C LEU A 423 -2.65 35.60 -4.42
N HIS A 424 -3.27 35.91 -3.27
CA HIS A 424 -4.37 35.12 -2.71
C HIS A 424 -5.57 35.10 -3.65
N GLU A 425 -6.02 36.28 -4.09
CA GLU A 425 -7.13 36.39 -5.05
C GLU A 425 -6.78 35.81 -6.42
N LEU A 426 -5.53 35.94 -6.86
CA LEU A 426 -5.06 35.24 -8.06
C LEU A 426 -5.18 33.72 -7.91
N GLY A 427 -4.90 33.19 -6.71
CA GLY A 427 -5.15 31.78 -6.40
C GLY A 427 -6.61 31.39 -6.64
N HIS A 428 -7.57 32.21 -6.20
CA HIS A 428 -8.99 31.99 -6.49
C HIS A 428 -9.31 32.06 -8.00
N TRP A 429 -8.73 33.05 -8.71
CA TRP A 429 -8.91 33.21 -10.15
C TRP A 429 -8.47 31.98 -10.96
N THR A 430 -7.40 31.28 -10.55
CA THR A 430 -6.97 30.04 -11.24
C THR A 430 -7.98 28.89 -11.17
N GLY A 431 -9.02 29.01 -10.34
CA GLY A 431 -10.13 28.06 -10.25
C GLY A 431 -11.36 28.43 -11.08
N HIS A 432 -11.27 29.40 -12.01
CA HIS A 432 -12.37 29.69 -12.94
C HIS A 432 -12.75 28.44 -13.76
N PRO A 433 -14.05 28.16 -13.98
CA PRO A 433 -14.52 26.98 -14.74
C PRO A 433 -14.08 26.90 -16.20
#